data_AF-A0A1S8XML3-F1
#
_entry.id   AF-A0A1S8XML3-F1
#
_cell.length_a   1.000
_cell.length_b   1.000
_cell.length_c   1.000
_cell.angle_alpha   90.00
_cell.angle_beta   90.00
_cell.angle_gamma   90.00
#
_symmetry.space_group_name_H-M   'P 1'
#
loop_
_entity.id
_entity.type
_entity.pdbx_description
1 polymer ?
#
loop_
_entity_poly.entity_id
_entity_poly.type
_entity_poly.pdbx_seq_one_letter_code
_entity_poly.pdbx_strand_id
1 'polypeptide(L)' 'MLIGMGGADPQIAGHTKAALRVGLTPAEIVEVVIHCVQFVGFPRAINALAVVRAALADAGVDVDDPD' A
#
# COMPACT_ATOMS: atom_id res chain seq x y z
N MET A 1 -4.39 -9.26 8.44
CA MET A 1 -4.23 -9.01 6.99
C MET A 1 -5.08 -7.77 6.65
N LEU A 2 -4.55 -6.55 6.81
CA LEU A 2 -5.31 -5.29 6.67
C LEU A 2 -5.95 -5.14 5.29
N ILE A 3 -5.18 -5.45 4.24
CA ILE A 3 -5.63 -5.46 2.84
C ILE A 3 -6.79 -6.44 2.60
N GLY A 4 -6.83 -7.53 3.37
CA GLY A 4 -7.91 -8.50 3.33
C GLY A 4 -9.13 -8.10 4.14
N MET A 5 -9.06 -7.08 5.01
CA MET A 5 -10.21 -6.61 5.78
C MET A 5 -10.90 -5.48 5.02
N GLY A 6 -12.17 -5.66 4.68
CA GLY A 6 -12.95 -4.58 4.07
C GLY A 6 -13.11 -3.40 5.05
N GLY A 7 -13.04 -2.17 4.56
CA GLY A 7 -13.20 -0.95 5.36
C GLY A 7 -12.00 -0.58 6.24
N ALA A 8 -10.83 -1.20 6.01
CA ALA A 8 -9.61 -0.91 6.75
C ALA A 8 -8.74 0.20 6.11
N ASP A 9 -9.33 1.01 5.23
CA ASP A 9 -8.65 2.03 4.43
C ASP A 9 -7.82 3.02 5.28
N PRO A 10 -8.35 3.58 6.40
CA PRO A 10 -7.54 4.47 7.25
C PRO A 10 -6.33 3.77 7.86
N GLN A 11 -6.47 2.47 8.19
CA GLN A 11 -5.36 1.69 8.75
C GLN A 11 -4.33 1.37 7.67
N ILE A 12 -4.75 1.06 6.44
CA ILE A 12 -3.84 0.84 5.30
C ILE A 12 -3.00 2.12 5.09
N ALA A 13 -3.64 3.29 5.00
CA ALA A 13 -2.92 4.56 4.83
C ALA A 13 -1.93 4.85 5.98
N GLY A 14 -2.35 4.60 7.23
CA GLY A 14 -1.48 4.74 8.40
C GLY A 14 -0.26 3.81 8.35
N HIS A 15 -0.46 2.54 7.99
CA HIS A 15 0.63 1.56 7.87
C HIS A 15 1.55 1.84 6.69
N THR A 16 1.06 2.37 5.58
CA THR A 16 1.90 2.85 4.46
C THR A 16 2.85 3.95 4.91
N LYS A 17 2.33 4.97 5.60
CA LYS A 17 3.17 6.07 6.12
C LYS A 17 4.13 5.59 7.21
N ALA A 18 3.77 4.58 7.99
CA ALA A 18 4.66 3.96 8.96
C ALA A 18 5.77 3.14 8.28
N ALA A 19 5.45 2.39 7.22
CA ALA A 19 6.39 1.60 6.43
C ALA A 19 7.52 2.46 5.84
N LEU A 20 7.19 3.62 5.27
CA LEU A 20 8.19 4.58 4.81
C LEU A 20 9.13 5.04 5.95
N ARG A 21 8.59 5.31 7.15
CA ARG A 21 9.39 5.77 8.30
C ARG A 21 10.36 4.72 8.83
N VAL A 22 10.07 3.44 8.60
CA VAL A 22 10.97 2.33 9.00
C VAL A 22 11.89 1.89 7.87
N GLY A 23 11.88 2.61 6.74
CA GLY A 23 12.86 2.45 5.66
C GLY A 23 12.43 1.57 4.49
N LEU A 24 11.14 1.19 4.39
CA LEU A 24 10.67 0.52 3.17
C LEU A 24 10.57 1.52 2.02
N THR A 25 10.92 1.06 0.82
CA THR A 25 10.74 1.87 -0.40
C THR A 25 9.28 1.86 -0.86
N PRO A 26 8.84 2.87 -1.64
CA PRO A 26 7.51 2.90 -2.25
C PRO A 26 7.22 1.65 -3.09
N ALA A 27 8.22 1.19 -3.85
CA ALA A 27 8.15 0.01 -4.69
C ALA A 27 7.91 -1.25 -3.85
N GLU A 28 8.65 -1.44 -2.76
CA GLU A 28 8.47 -2.57 -1.83
C GLU A 28 7.05 -2.60 -1.23
N ILE A 29 6.53 -1.43 -0.84
CA ILE A 29 5.18 -1.33 -0.27
C ILE A 29 4.13 -1.76 -1.31
N VAL A 30 4.26 -1.31 -2.56
CA VAL A 30 3.34 -1.67 -3.65
C VAL A 30 3.46 -3.16 -4.01
N GLU A 31 4.67 -3.69 -4.11
CA GLU A 31 4.95 -5.11 -4.36
C GLU A 31 4.29 -6.01 -3.31
N VAL A 32 4.31 -5.63 -2.03
CA VAL A 32 3.62 -6.40 -0.98
C VAL A 32 2.11 -6.49 -1.22
N VAL A 33 1.48 -5.40 -1.70
CA VAL A 33 0.04 -5.43 -2.05
C VAL A 33 -0.21 -6.34 -3.26
N ILE A 34 0.65 -6.29 -4.27
CA ILE A 34 0.55 -7.12 -5.49
C ILE A 34 0.70 -8.61 -5.12
N HIS A 35 1.67 -8.96 -4.28
CA HIS A 35 1.83 -10.33 -3.78
C HIS A 35 0.60 -10.82 -3.00
N CYS A 36 -0.14 -9.92 -2.34
CA CYS A 36 -1.36 -10.27 -1.62
C CYS A 36 -2.56 -10.61 -2.53
N VAL A 37 -2.52 -10.29 -3.83
CA VAL A 37 -3.62 -10.51 -4.79
C VAL A 37 -4.14 -11.95 -4.76
N GLN A 38 -3.23 -12.94 -4.71
CA GLN A 38 -3.59 -14.36 -4.71
C GLN A 38 -4.32 -14.81 -3.43
N PHE A 39 -4.21 -14.04 -2.35
CA PHE A 39 -4.76 -14.39 -1.04
C PHE A 39 -6.06 -13.64 -0.71
N VAL A 40 -6.23 -12.42 -1.23
CA VAL A 40 -7.43 -11.59 -0.96
C VAL A 40 -8.34 -11.39 -2.17
N GLY A 41 -7.88 -11.82 -3.35
CA GLY A 41 -8.54 -11.61 -4.62
C GLY A 41 -8.23 -10.23 -5.24
N PHE A 42 -8.24 -10.20 -6.57
CA PHE A 42 -7.93 -9.02 -7.38
C PHE A 42 -8.72 -7.75 -6.99
N PRO A 43 -10.05 -7.80 -6.75
CA PRO A 43 -10.82 -6.59 -6.44
C PRO A 43 -10.38 -5.92 -5.12
N ARG A 44 -10.12 -6.70 -4.06
CA ARG A 44 -9.70 -6.13 -2.78
C ARG A 44 -8.27 -5.60 -2.83
N ALA A 45 -7.38 -6.32 -3.52
CA ALA A 45 -6.00 -5.88 -3.67
C ALA A 45 -5.90 -4.55 -4.42
N ILE A 46 -6.69 -4.32 -5.48
CA ILE A 46 -6.70 -3.04 -6.18
C ILE A 46 -7.25 -1.91 -5.32
N ASN A 47 -8.31 -2.13 -4.53
CA ASN A 47 -8.82 -1.11 -3.62
C ASN A 47 -7.75 -0.71 -2.59
N ALA A 48 -7.06 -1.69 -2.02
CA ALA A 48 -5.94 -1.41 -1.12
C ALA A 48 -4.79 -0.69 -1.82
N LEU A 49 -4.45 -1.07 -3.06
CA LEU A 49 -3.40 -0.42 -3.84
C LEU A 49 -3.73 1.06 -4.10
N ALA A 50 -5.00 1.40 -4.35
CA ALA A 50 -5.43 2.78 -4.50
C ALA A 50 -5.19 3.61 -3.21
N VAL A 51 -5.51 3.03 -2.05
CA VAL A 51 -5.26 3.67 -0.75
C VAL A 51 -3.77 3.84 -0.48
N VAL A 52 -2.95 2.82 -0.81
CA VAL A 52 -1.48 2.90 -0.69
C VAL A 52 -0.93 4.01 -1.56
N ARG A 53 -1.30 4.07 -2.85
CA ARG A 53 -0.83 5.11 -3.78
C ARG A 53 -1.23 6.51 -3.32
N ALA A 54 -2.45 6.69 -2.83
CA ALA A 54 -2.88 7.96 -2.26
C ALA A 54 -2.05 8.35 -1.02
N ALA A 55 -1.76 7.39 -0.13
CA ALA A 55 -0.96 7.65 1.06
C ALA A 55 0.52 7.95 0.76
N LEU A 56 1.07 7.39 -0.32
CA LEU A 56 2.41 7.71 -0.83
C LEU A 56 2.44 9.12 -1.44
N ALA A 57 1.44 9.46 -2.26
CA ALA A 57 1.30 10.81 -2.83
C ALA A 57 1.14 11.88 -1.73
N ASP A 58 0.33 11.62 -0.70
CA ASP A 58 0.22 12.48 0.50
C ASP A 58 1.56 12.68 1.22
N ALA A 59 2.46 11.70 1.15
CA ALA A 59 3.79 11.75 1.75
C ALA A 59 4.82 12.43 0.84
N GLY A 60 4.43 12.86 -0.37
CA GLY A 60 5.31 13.48 -1.35
C GLY A 60 6.24 12.50 -2.06
N VAL A 61 5.86 11.22 -2.13
CA VAL A 61 6.69 10.16 -2.69
C VAL A 61 6.05 9.56 -3.94
N ASP A 62 6.80 9.49 -5.03
CA ASP A 62 6.40 8.82 -6.26
C ASP A 62 6.81 7.34 -6.23
N VAL A 63 5.96 6.46 -6.75
CA VAL A 63 6.24 5.01 -6.84
C VAL A 63 7.21 4.71 -7.97
N ASP A 64 7.23 5.57 -9.00
CA ASP A 64 8.11 5.43 -10.16
C ASP A 64 9.46 6.15 -9.96
N ASP A 65 9.73 6.65 -8.75
CA ASP A 65 11.04 7.19 -8.37
C ASP A 65 12.06 6.03 -8.30
N PRO A 66 13.13 6.04 -9.12
CA PRO A 66 14.03 4.91 -9.30
C PRO A 66 15.04 4.68 -8.15
N ASP A 67 14.75 5.16 -6.93
CA ASP A 67 15.58 4.96 -5.74
C ASP A 67 16.01 3.49 -5.54
#